data_AF-A0A926C476-F1
#
_entry.id   AF-A0A926C476-F1
#
_cell.length_a   1.000
_cell.length_b   1.000
_cell.length_c   1.000
_cell.angle_alpha   90.00
_cell.angle_beta   90.00
_cell.angle_gamma   90.00
#
_symmetry.space_group_name_H-M   'P 1'
#
loop_
_entity.id
_entity.type
_entity.pdbx_description
1 polymer ?
#
loop_
_entity_poly.entity_id
_entity_poly.type
_entity_poly.pdbx_seq_one_letter_code
_entity_poly.pdbx_strand_id
1 'polypeptide(L)'
;MTEPNNDRALHESVRQRLSDYRPPFDPDNWQRMRRKLRRDRWRLVAWCLTAFLVLVSIGWYAGNWSPPSPERLKLTAASPKSTGVTVAKSAPILDGVTKSVRSGRLLDKAKNVPTAQATDYSERIAAVLPIQLRSSLPSLTVFTPSLPPVIVHSPDEPDIIRRVMTGTIGSDSTTYRVLARNLTRWPNAVVVCDFTSSMYRYSTQLMAWFERNKTSKQVQGIVFFTDCDSLGRETQPGQSGQLFVTRGRTVQDVLPLMLASARNTMGNVADAENNIDPLVHAQRQFPEADHLILIADNSSTVKDMARLPELRTPVHIILCGPTQDTARAFQPDYHAIARQTGGSLHTLEDDLTNVSQLRPNTWIRIDRRYYRLNRRGRFMASDFRHRPRRVLGLFWQ
;
A
#
# COMPACT_ATOMS: atom_id res chain seq x y z
N MET A 1 39.32 18.91 32.59
CA MET A 1 38.66 17.85 31.80
C MET A 1 37.50 17.33 32.62
N THR A 2 36.30 17.73 32.20
CA THR A 2 35.01 17.48 32.83
C THR A 2 34.44 16.15 32.34
N GLU A 3 34.15 15.22 33.25
CA GLU A 3 33.30 14.07 32.94
C GLU A 3 31.82 14.44 33.12
N PRO A 4 30.95 14.14 32.14
CA PRO A 4 29.50 14.22 32.30
C PRO A 4 28.95 12.83 32.54
N ASN A 5 28.62 12.46 33.77
CA ASN A 5 27.84 11.25 34.04
C ASN A 5 27.22 11.27 35.44
N ASN A 6 25.98 11.76 35.56
CA ASN A 6 25.11 11.26 36.62
C ASN A 6 23.59 11.36 36.38
N ASP A 7 23.12 11.63 35.15
CA ASP A 7 21.68 11.70 34.88
C ASP A 7 21.03 10.32 34.75
N ARG A 8 21.84 9.26 34.53
CA ARG A 8 21.34 7.89 34.33
C ARG A 8 20.67 7.34 35.60
N ALA A 9 21.27 7.60 36.76
CA ALA A 9 20.72 7.18 38.05
C ALA A 9 19.41 7.92 38.37
N LEU A 10 19.34 9.21 38.05
CA LEU A 10 18.11 10.00 38.17
C LEU A 10 17.00 9.44 37.26
N HIS A 11 17.33 9.15 36.00
CA HIS A 11 16.37 8.62 35.03
C HIS A 11 15.86 7.22 35.41
N GLU A 12 16.71 6.34 35.93
CA GLU A 12 16.29 5.02 36.42
C GLU A 12 15.40 5.13 37.67
N SER A 13 15.75 6.01 38.61
CA SER A 13 14.93 6.26 39.80
C SER A 13 13.54 6.80 39.45
N VAL A 14 13.46 7.75 38.52
CA VAL A 14 12.18 8.28 38.03
C VAL A 14 11.38 7.21 37.29
N ARG A 15 12.03 6.36 36.50
CA ARG A 15 11.36 5.28 35.74
C ARG A 15 10.78 4.21 36.66
N GLN A 16 11.47 3.82 37.73
CA GLN A 16 10.94 2.91 38.76
C GLN A 16 9.79 3.54 39.56
N ARG A 17 9.92 4.81 39.98
CA ARG A 17 8.83 5.46 40.73
C ARG A 17 7.56 5.67 39.89
N LEU A 18 7.69 5.83 38.57
CA LEU A 18 6.55 5.97 37.66
C LEU A 18 5.92 4.63 37.26
N SER A 19 6.67 3.53 37.23
CA SER A 19 6.08 2.21 36.93
C SER A 19 5.12 1.74 38.02
N ASP A 20 5.39 2.15 39.27
CA ASP A 20 4.60 1.75 40.44
C ASP A 20 3.49 2.77 40.76
N TYR A 21 3.52 3.95 40.12
CA TYR A 21 2.51 4.98 40.30
C TYR A 21 1.22 4.63 39.56
N ARG A 22 0.30 3.98 40.27
CA ARG A 22 -1.11 3.91 39.87
C ARG A 22 -1.84 5.09 40.49
N PRO A 23 -2.18 6.15 39.73
CA PRO A 23 -3.00 7.20 40.30
C PRO A 23 -4.32 6.59 40.76
N PRO A 24 -4.81 6.93 41.96
CA PRO A 24 -6.11 6.46 42.40
C PRO A 24 -7.15 6.89 41.37
N PHE A 25 -7.97 5.94 40.91
CA PHE A 25 -9.06 6.24 40.01
C PHE A 25 -10.12 7.05 40.77
N ASP A 26 -9.98 8.36 40.71
CA ASP A 26 -10.92 9.31 41.30
C ASP A 26 -11.81 9.88 40.19
N PRO A 27 -13.06 9.41 40.06
CA PRO A 27 -13.99 9.89 39.04
C PRO A 27 -14.31 11.39 39.19
N ASP A 28 -14.17 11.97 40.38
CA ASP A 28 -14.41 13.39 40.62
C ASP A 28 -13.29 14.27 40.06
N ASN A 29 -12.04 13.78 40.08
CA ASN A 29 -10.92 14.47 39.43
C ASN A 29 -11.13 14.57 37.91
N TRP A 30 -11.68 13.52 37.29
CA TRP A 30 -12.00 13.54 35.86
C TRP A 30 -13.11 14.56 35.55
N GLN A 31 -14.15 14.64 36.40
CA GLN A 31 -15.18 15.65 36.26
C GLN A 31 -14.64 17.08 36.45
N ARG A 32 -13.79 17.30 37.45
CA ARG A 32 -13.15 18.60 37.70
C ARG A 32 -12.27 19.03 36.52
N MET A 33 -11.49 18.12 35.96
CA MET A 33 -10.68 18.39 34.78
C MET A 33 -11.56 18.71 33.55
N ARG A 34 -12.66 17.98 33.36
CA ARG A 34 -13.60 18.24 32.25
C ARG A 34 -14.29 19.60 32.39
N ARG A 35 -14.60 20.04 33.62
CA ARG A 35 -15.12 21.39 33.91
C ARG A 35 -14.06 22.47 33.63
N LYS A 36 -12.80 22.23 34.04
CA LYS A 36 -11.67 23.14 33.77
C LYS A 36 -11.44 23.32 32.26
N LEU A 37 -11.38 22.22 31.50
CA LEU A 37 -11.21 22.25 30.04
C LEU A 37 -12.36 22.95 29.32
N ARG A 38 -13.62 22.77 29.77
CA ARG A 38 -14.75 23.54 29.24
C ARG A 38 -14.57 25.03 29.53
N ARG A 39 -14.23 25.40 30.77
CA ARG A 39 -14.03 26.80 31.15
C ARG A 39 -12.91 27.45 30.35
N ASP A 40 -11.81 26.73 30.10
CA ASP A 40 -10.68 27.24 29.34
C ASP A 40 -11.01 27.38 27.84
N ARG A 41 -11.81 26.46 27.26
CA ARG A 41 -12.38 26.66 25.91
C ARG A 41 -13.29 27.88 25.84
N TRP A 42 -14.17 28.08 26.82
CA TRP A 42 -15.05 29.26 26.86
C TRP A 42 -14.26 30.56 27.04
N ARG A 43 -13.18 30.55 27.82
CA ARG A 43 -12.27 31.70 27.94
C ARG A 43 -11.62 32.01 26.60
N LEU A 44 -11.08 31.02 25.90
CA LEU A 44 -10.49 31.23 24.57
C LEU A 44 -11.51 31.82 23.58
N VAL A 45 -12.74 31.29 23.56
CA VAL A 45 -13.83 31.82 22.72
C VAL A 45 -14.16 33.26 23.10
N ALA A 46 -14.22 33.59 24.39
CA ALA A 46 -14.46 34.96 24.86
C ALA A 46 -13.33 35.91 24.43
N TRP A 47 -12.07 35.49 24.54
CA TRP A 47 -10.91 36.27 24.06
C TRP A 47 -10.93 36.50 22.55
N CYS A 48 -11.34 35.50 21.76
CA CYS A 48 -11.49 35.67 20.32
C CYS A 48 -12.61 36.65 19.96
N LEU A 49 -13.74 36.59 20.67
CA LEU A 49 -14.87 37.52 20.48
C LEU A 49 -14.50 38.95 20.86
N THR A 50 -13.80 39.16 21.97
CA THR A 50 -13.35 40.50 22.37
C THR A 50 -12.35 41.07 21.38
N ALA A 51 -11.36 40.28 20.93
CA ALA A 51 -10.42 40.72 19.90
C ALA A 51 -11.12 41.10 18.58
N PHE A 52 -12.13 40.33 18.17
CA PHE A 52 -12.93 40.64 16.99
C PHE A 52 -13.69 41.97 17.14
N LEU A 53 -14.34 42.20 18.28
CA LEU A 53 -15.06 43.46 18.55
C LEU A 53 -14.13 44.68 18.56
N VAL A 54 -12.92 44.55 19.10
CA VAL A 54 -11.91 45.62 19.08
C VAL A 54 -11.50 45.94 17.65
N LEU A 55 -11.23 44.94 16.81
CA LEU A 55 -10.86 45.16 15.41
C LEU A 55 -11.97 45.84 14.61
N VAL A 56 -13.23 45.43 14.82
CA VAL A 56 -14.39 46.08 14.20
C VAL A 56 -14.52 47.54 14.65
N SER A 57 -14.30 47.82 15.94
CA SER A 57 -14.37 49.18 16.49
C SER A 57 -13.28 50.09 15.92
N ILE A 58 -12.05 49.58 15.78
CA ILE A 58 -10.92 50.31 15.17
C ILE A 58 -11.23 50.60 13.69
N GLY A 59 -11.73 49.61 12.95
CA GLY A 59 -12.11 49.77 11.54
C GLY A 59 -13.21 50.82 11.36
N TRP A 60 -14.20 50.84 12.25
CA TRP A 60 -15.27 51.85 12.23
C TRP A 60 -14.73 53.26 12.52
N TYR A 61 -13.84 53.40 13.52
CA TYR A 61 -13.24 54.69 13.87
C TYR A 61 -12.34 55.23 12.76
N ALA A 62 -11.55 54.36 12.11
CA ALA A 62 -10.70 54.74 10.99
C ALA A 62 -11.51 55.11 9.73
N GLY A 63 -12.64 54.45 9.48
CA GLY A 63 -13.50 54.73 8.31
C GLY A 63 -14.30 56.03 8.43
N ASN A 64 -14.64 56.45 9.66
CA ASN A 64 -15.41 57.67 9.90
C ASN A 64 -14.54 58.90 10.20
N TRP A 65 -13.22 58.76 10.20
CA TRP A 65 -12.33 59.89 10.45
C TRP A 65 -12.12 60.71 9.17
N SER A 66 -12.87 61.81 9.04
CA SER A 66 -12.63 62.81 8.00
C SER A 66 -11.68 63.89 8.54
N PRO A 67 -10.48 64.08 7.96
CA PRO A 67 -9.60 65.16 8.37
C PRO A 67 -10.21 66.53 7.99
N PRO A 68 -10.07 67.57 8.82
CA PRO A 68 -10.46 68.92 8.43
C PRO A 68 -9.60 69.38 7.24
N SER A 69 -10.26 69.93 6.21
CA SER A 69 -9.61 70.37 4.98
C SER A 69 -8.60 71.49 5.26
N PRO A 70 -7.36 71.43 4.73
CA PRO A 70 -6.39 72.50 4.93
C PRO A 70 -6.74 73.75 4.10
N GLU A 71 -6.76 74.88 4.78
CA GLU A 71 -6.99 76.22 4.24
C GLU A 71 -5.88 76.59 3.24
N ARG A 72 -6.26 76.95 2.01
CA ARG A 72 -5.31 77.29 0.93
C ARG A 72 -4.72 78.70 1.13
N LEU A 73 -3.48 78.78 1.58
CA LEU A 73 -2.67 80.00 1.48
C LEU A 73 -2.17 80.18 0.03
N LYS A 74 -2.59 81.28 -0.61
CA LYS A 74 -2.09 81.73 -1.92
C LYS A 74 -0.74 82.43 -1.73
N LEU A 75 0.28 81.99 -2.46
CA LEU A 75 1.55 82.71 -2.60
C LEU A 75 1.90 82.86 -4.08
N THR A 76 2.02 84.12 -4.49
CA THR A 76 2.36 84.61 -5.83
C THR A 76 3.84 84.49 -6.13
N ALA A 77 4.16 84.16 -7.39
CA ALA A 77 5.50 83.95 -7.92
C ALA A 77 6.24 85.25 -8.25
N ALA A 78 7.58 85.19 -8.23
CA ALA A 78 8.47 86.08 -8.97
C ALA A 78 9.56 85.27 -9.68
N SER A 79 9.70 85.52 -10.98
CA SER A 79 10.64 84.91 -11.94
C SER A 79 11.97 85.69 -11.98
N PRO A 80 13.05 85.06 -12.50
CA PRO A 80 13.95 85.80 -13.36
C PRO A 80 14.11 85.15 -14.75
N LYS A 81 14.28 86.04 -15.74
CA LYS A 81 14.50 85.82 -17.16
C LYS A 81 15.94 85.37 -17.45
N SER A 82 16.15 84.58 -18.49
CA SER A 82 16.77 85.07 -19.75
C SER A 82 16.98 83.96 -20.78
N THR A 83 16.77 84.36 -22.04
CA THR A 83 17.43 83.89 -23.30
C THR A 83 17.37 82.39 -23.61
N GLY A 84 16.68 81.92 -24.66
CA GLY A 84 16.52 82.48 -26.00
C GLY A 84 17.31 81.60 -26.98
N VAL A 85 16.60 80.98 -27.93
CA VAL A 85 16.99 80.68 -29.34
C VAL A 85 16.17 79.48 -29.85
N THR A 86 15.56 79.75 -31.00
CA THR A 86 14.59 79.01 -31.80
C THR A 86 15.27 78.09 -32.82
N VAL A 87 14.48 77.19 -33.44
CA VAL A 87 14.53 76.57 -34.80
C VAL A 87 14.18 75.07 -34.68
N ALA A 88 12.93 74.63 -34.90
CA ALA A 88 12.21 74.39 -36.18
C ALA A 88 12.93 73.33 -37.07
N LYS A 89 12.43 72.09 -37.17
CA LYS A 89 11.38 71.54 -38.08
C LYS A 89 12.02 70.66 -39.16
N SER A 90 11.62 69.37 -39.24
CA SER A 90 11.12 68.72 -40.47
C SER A 90 10.94 67.20 -40.28
N ALA A 91 9.75 66.72 -40.58
CA ALA A 91 9.41 65.33 -40.92
C ALA A 91 9.56 65.13 -42.46
N PRO A 92 9.04 64.08 -43.15
CA PRO A 92 8.91 62.63 -42.91
C PRO A 92 9.36 61.79 -44.17
N ILE A 93 9.01 60.48 -44.23
CA ILE A 93 8.71 59.62 -45.44
C ILE A 93 9.79 58.67 -46.06
N LEU A 94 9.46 57.36 -45.99
CA LEU A 94 9.54 56.19 -46.91
C LEU A 94 10.81 55.65 -47.61
N ASP A 95 10.66 54.34 -47.95
CA ASP A 95 11.38 53.44 -48.88
C ASP A 95 12.71 52.83 -48.40
N GLY A 96 13.04 51.54 -48.59
CA GLY A 96 12.46 50.39 -49.29
C GLY A 96 13.53 49.26 -49.30
N VAL A 97 13.32 48.19 -50.07
CA VAL A 97 14.34 47.17 -50.53
C VAL A 97 14.44 45.83 -49.76
N THR A 98 13.62 44.87 -50.23
CA THR A 98 13.89 43.49 -50.72
C THR A 98 15.11 42.65 -50.23
N LYS A 99 14.83 41.39 -49.85
CA LYS A 99 15.34 40.08 -50.39
C LYS A 99 15.01 38.97 -49.36
N SER A 100 14.21 37.91 -49.57
CA SER A 100 14.09 36.88 -50.61
C SER A 100 15.31 35.93 -50.75
N VAL A 101 15.09 34.69 -50.29
CA VAL A 101 15.27 33.41 -51.03
C VAL A 101 16.48 32.48 -50.76
N ARG A 102 16.11 31.22 -50.44
CA ARG A 102 16.71 29.89 -50.77
C ARG A 102 18.07 29.52 -50.15
N SER A 103 18.51 28.24 -50.10
CA SER A 103 17.94 26.88 -50.14
C SER A 103 19.11 25.90 -50.29
N GLY A 104 18.86 24.62 -50.01
CA GLY A 104 19.64 23.46 -50.46
C GLY A 104 19.95 22.58 -49.26
N ARG A 105 19.50 21.33 -49.09
CA ARG A 105 19.10 20.21 -49.97
C ARG A 105 20.17 19.72 -50.95
N LEU A 106 20.25 18.38 -50.99
CA LEU A 106 20.99 17.44 -51.85
C LEU A 106 22.34 16.98 -51.25
N LEU A 107 22.76 15.71 -51.33
CA LEU A 107 22.16 14.39 -51.56
C LEU A 107 23.32 13.38 -51.37
N ASP A 108 22.97 12.12 -51.11
CA ASP A 108 23.68 10.88 -51.43
C ASP A 108 25.04 10.52 -50.80
N LYS A 109 25.05 9.34 -50.17
CA LYS A 109 25.71 8.16 -50.77
C LYS A 109 25.33 6.85 -50.08
N ALA A 110 24.87 5.91 -50.90
CA ALA A 110 24.70 4.49 -50.61
C ALA A 110 26.05 3.74 -50.56
N LYS A 111 26.09 2.65 -49.80
CA LYS A 111 26.91 1.45 -50.11
C LYS A 111 26.28 0.19 -49.50
N ASN A 112 26.27 -0.84 -50.33
CA ASN A 112 25.60 -2.14 -50.23
C ASN A 112 26.36 -3.18 -49.37
N VAL A 113 25.69 -4.35 -49.21
CA VAL A 113 26.19 -5.75 -49.14
C VAL A 113 26.23 -6.38 -47.72
N PRO A 114 25.82 -7.66 -47.51
CA PRO A 114 24.70 -8.42 -48.08
C PRO A 114 23.88 -9.24 -47.05
N THR A 115 22.72 -9.69 -47.51
CA THR A 115 21.86 -10.72 -46.92
C THR A 115 22.47 -12.12 -47.05
N ALA A 116 22.48 -12.90 -45.97
CA ALA A 116 22.71 -14.35 -46.01
C ALA A 116 21.45 -15.07 -45.52
N GLN A 117 20.77 -15.72 -46.47
CA GLN A 117 19.79 -16.78 -46.21
C GLN A 117 20.56 -18.03 -45.76
N ALA A 118 20.12 -18.66 -44.67
CA ALA A 118 20.50 -20.02 -44.32
C ALA A 118 19.27 -20.91 -44.46
N THR A 119 19.47 -21.96 -45.23
CA THR A 119 18.54 -22.89 -45.82
C THR A 119 18.00 -23.94 -44.84
N ASP A 120 16.75 -24.28 -45.09
CA ASP A 120 16.04 -25.51 -44.75
C ASP A 120 16.76 -26.76 -45.26
N TYR A 121 17.23 -27.62 -44.35
CA TYR A 121 17.73 -28.99 -44.51
C TYR A 121 17.68 -29.57 -43.07
N SER A 122 16.98 -30.63 -42.69
CA SER A 122 16.62 -31.86 -43.38
C SER A 122 15.45 -32.54 -42.66
N GLU A 123 14.26 -32.47 -43.23
CA GLU A 123 13.31 -33.59 -43.15
C GLU A 123 13.71 -34.63 -44.22
N ARG A 124 13.45 -35.91 -43.89
CA ARG A 124 13.48 -37.11 -44.75
C ARG A 124 14.84 -37.81 -44.93
N ILE A 125 15.04 -38.83 -44.10
CA ILE A 125 15.48 -40.14 -44.60
C ILE A 125 14.52 -41.22 -44.09
N ALA A 126 14.00 -41.96 -45.07
CA ALA A 126 13.28 -43.24 -45.08
C ALA A 126 13.31 -44.07 -43.77
N ALA A 127 12.17 -44.53 -43.25
CA ALA A 127 11.37 -45.63 -43.80
C ALA A 127 12.18 -46.90 -44.07
N VAL A 128 12.36 -47.71 -43.02
CA VAL A 128 12.62 -49.15 -43.14
C VAL A 128 11.60 -49.88 -42.26
N LEU A 129 11.03 -50.93 -42.84
CA LEU A 129 9.87 -51.74 -42.44
C LEU A 129 10.05 -52.52 -41.12
N PRO A 130 8.94 -53.05 -40.55
CA PRO A 130 8.88 -53.54 -39.18
C PRO A 130 9.29 -55.01 -39.06
N ILE A 131 10.05 -55.35 -38.03
CA ILE A 131 10.20 -56.75 -37.59
C ILE A 131 9.20 -56.97 -36.45
N GLN A 132 8.11 -57.66 -36.76
CA GLN A 132 7.23 -58.25 -35.76
C GLN A 132 7.92 -59.44 -35.12
N LEU A 133 8.41 -59.31 -33.88
CA LEU A 133 8.56 -60.45 -32.99
C LEU A 133 7.37 -60.48 -32.04
N ARG A 134 6.43 -61.39 -32.32
CA ARG A 134 5.41 -61.83 -31.35
C ARG A 134 6.13 -62.64 -30.27
N SER A 135 6.31 -62.07 -29.09
CA SER A 135 6.49 -62.83 -27.85
C SER A 135 5.22 -62.67 -27.01
N SER A 136 4.30 -63.62 -27.17
CA SER A 136 3.15 -63.77 -26.27
C SER A 136 3.64 -64.43 -24.98
N LEU A 137 4.03 -63.63 -24.00
CA LEU A 137 4.09 -64.05 -22.61
C LEU A 137 2.85 -63.48 -21.90
N PRO A 138 2.03 -64.30 -21.23
CA PRO A 138 0.91 -63.79 -20.45
C PRO A 138 1.49 -62.98 -19.30
N SER A 139 1.24 -61.66 -19.32
CA SER A 139 1.57 -60.76 -18.22
C SER A 139 0.75 -61.19 -17.00
N LEU A 140 1.42 -61.88 -16.07
CA LEU A 140 0.93 -62.11 -14.72
C LEU A 140 0.68 -60.74 -14.08
N THR A 141 -0.58 -60.35 -13.99
CA THR A 141 -1.01 -59.17 -13.22
C THR A 141 -0.77 -59.49 -11.75
N VAL A 142 0.41 -59.14 -11.25
CA VAL A 142 0.69 -59.13 -9.81
C VAL A 142 -0.17 -58.01 -9.23
N PHE A 143 -1.31 -58.39 -8.66
CA PHE A 143 -2.12 -57.49 -7.84
C PHE A 143 -1.31 -57.19 -6.58
N THR A 144 -0.51 -56.12 -6.63
CA THR A 144 0.08 -55.54 -5.43
C THR A 144 -1.02 -54.73 -4.76
N PRO A 145 -1.52 -55.14 -3.57
CA PRO A 145 -2.41 -54.26 -2.82
C PRO A 145 -1.61 -53.00 -2.49
N SER A 146 -1.95 -51.88 -3.14
CA SER A 146 -1.37 -50.59 -2.80
C SER A 146 -1.76 -50.29 -1.36
N LEU A 147 -0.78 -50.25 -0.46
CA LEU A 147 -1.00 -49.72 0.88
C LEU A 147 -1.68 -48.35 0.74
N PRO A 148 -2.71 -48.03 1.57
CA PRO A 148 -3.31 -46.72 1.54
C PRO A 148 -2.18 -45.68 1.72
N PRO A 149 -2.18 -44.59 0.94
CA PRO A 149 -1.12 -43.59 1.02
C PRO A 149 -1.03 -43.09 2.46
N VAL A 150 0.18 -43.11 3.03
CA VAL A 150 0.43 -42.55 4.35
C VAL A 150 0.12 -41.06 4.27
N ILE A 151 -0.95 -40.63 4.95
CA ILE A 151 -1.30 -39.22 5.05
C ILE A 151 -0.33 -38.60 6.06
N VAL A 152 0.62 -37.81 5.56
CA VAL A 152 1.48 -37.01 6.44
C VAL A 152 0.63 -35.86 6.98
N HIS A 153 0.50 -35.80 8.30
CA HIS A 153 -0.21 -34.72 8.99
C HIS A 153 0.75 -33.59 9.33
N SER A 154 0.30 -32.34 9.15
CA SER A 154 1.02 -31.19 9.68
C SER A 154 0.81 -31.07 11.20
N PRO A 155 1.84 -30.73 11.99
CA PRO A 155 1.70 -30.53 13.44
C PRO A 155 0.72 -29.42 13.79
N ASP A 156 0.43 -28.50 12.87
CA ASP A 156 -0.45 -27.34 13.08
C ASP A 156 -1.93 -27.62 12.77
N GLU A 157 -2.27 -28.79 12.20
CA GLU A 157 -3.66 -29.14 11.85
C GLU A 157 -4.64 -29.00 13.04
N PRO A 158 -4.32 -29.46 14.28
CA PRO A 158 -5.22 -29.30 15.42
C PRO A 158 -5.52 -27.83 15.75
N ASP A 159 -4.53 -26.92 15.60
CA ASP A 159 -4.72 -25.49 15.85
C ASP A 159 -5.60 -24.85 14.77
N ILE A 160 -5.35 -25.19 13.49
CA ILE A 160 -6.16 -24.75 12.35
C ILE A 160 -7.61 -25.20 12.52
N ILE A 161 -7.84 -26.50 12.78
CA ILE A 161 -9.18 -27.07 13.00
C ILE A 161 -9.86 -26.33 14.15
N ARG A 162 -9.19 -26.19 15.30
CA ARG A 162 -9.75 -25.50 16.46
C ARG A 162 -10.20 -24.09 16.08
N ARG A 163 -9.34 -23.28 15.45
CA ARG A 163 -9.66 -21.89 15.07
C ARG A 163 -10.82 -21.77 14.09
N VAL A 164 -10.85 -22.64 13.08
CA VAL A 164 -11.93 -22.64 12.08
C VAL A 164 -13.26 -23.03 12.74
N MET A 165 -13.26 -24.07 13.58
CA MET A 165 -14.48 -24.57 14.23
C MET A 165 -15.01 -23.62 15.31
N THR A 166 -14.13 -22.97 16.08
CA THR A 166 -14.54 -22.04 17.13
C THR A 166 -14.74 -20.60 16.64
N GLY A 167 -14.23 -20.26 15.45
CA GLY A 167 -14.18 -18.89 14.96
C GLY A 167 -13.27 -17.97 15.79
N THR A 168 -12.25 -18.52 16.46
CA THR A 168 -11.36 -17.74 17.33
C THR A 168 -10.42 -16.86 16.51
N ILE A 169 -10.57 -15.54 16.65
CA ILE A 169 -9.76 -14.55 15.92
C ILE A 169 -8.39 -14.32 16.61
N GLY A 170 -8.29 -14.45 17.93
CA GLY A 170 -7.07 -14.17 18.68
C GLY A 170 -6.87 -12.68 19.00
N SER A 171 -5.68 -12.30 19.45
CA SER A 171 -5.33 -10.91 19.79
C SER A 171 -5.17 -10.02 18.56
N ASP A 172 -4.63 -10.58 17.47
CA ASP A 172 -4.56 -9.95 16.17
C ASP A 172 -5.81 -10.29 15.37
N SER A 173 -6.49 -9.28 14.84
CA SER A 173 -7.75 -9.41 14.09
C SER A 173 -7.67 -8.78 12.71
N THR A 174 -6.47 -8.70 12.12
CA THR A 174 -6.18 -7.97 10.89
C THR A 174 -7.09 -8.38 9.74
N THR A 175 -7.04 -9.64 9.33
CA THR A 175 -7.84 -10.17 8.21
C THR A 175 -9.32 -9.95 8.46
N TYR A 176 -9.82 -10.33 9.64
CA TYR A 176 -11.22 -10.17 9.98
C TYR A 176 -11.69 -8.71 9.91
N ARG A 177 -10.95 -7.78 10.55
CA ARG A 177 -11.35 -6.37 10.65
C ARG A 177 -11.23 -5.63 9.33
N VAL A 178 -10.21 -5.95 8.53
CA VAL A 178 -10.03 -5.34 7.21
C VAL A 178 -11.14 -5.78 6.26
N LEU A 179 -11.47 -7.08 6.22
CA LEU A 179 -12.60 -7.56 5.44
C LEU A 179 -13.92 -6.92 5.93
N ALA A 180 -14.16 -6.90 7.24
CA ALA A 180 -15.38 -6.33 7.81
C ALA A 180 -15.61 -4.85 7.47
N ARG A 181 -14.54 -4.05 7.35
CA ARG A 181 -14.66 -2.61 7.06
C ARG A 181 -14.61 -2.25 5.58
N ASN A 182 -14.09 -3.13 4.72
CA ASN A 182 -13.83 -2.78 3.31
C ASN A 182 -14.54 -3.65 2.27
N LEU A 183 -14.94 -4.90 2.57
CA LEU A 183 -15.36 -5.83 1.51
C LEU A 183 -16.55 -5.33 0.67
N THR A 184 -17.43 -4.50 1.24
CA THR A 184 -18.54 -3.86 0.51
C THR A 184 -18.09 -2.98 -0.66
N ARG A 185 -16.82 -2.56 -0.69
CA ARG A 185 -16.20 -1.81 -1.78
C ARG A 185 -15.49 -2.71 -2.80
N TRP A 186 -15.44 -4.02 -2.56
CA TRP A 186 -14.81 -5.03 -3.39
C TRP A 186 -15.85 -6.10 -3.78
N PRO A 187 -16.91 -5.73 -4.53
CA PRO A 187 -17.87 -6.71 -5.03
C PRO A 187 -17.19 -7.73 -5.94
N ASN A 188 -17.74 -8.95 -6.05
CA ASN A 188 -17.19 -9.98 -6.93
C ASN A 188 -15.67 -10.23 -6.76
N ALA A 189 -15.19 -10.19 -5.52
CA ALA A 189 -13.80 -10.40 -5.20
C ALA A 189 -13.41 -11.88 -5.16
N VAL A 190 -12.15 -12.17 -5.46
CA VAL A 190 -11.52 -13.46 -5.13
C VAL A 190 -10.48 -13.24 -4.06
N VAL A 191 -10.53 -14.06 -3.01
CA VAL A 191 -9.55 -14.00 -1.92
C VAL A 191 -8.39 -14.92 -2.24
N VAL A 192 -7.20 -14.34 -2.38
CA VAL A 192 -5.94 -15.05 -2.57
C VAL A 192 -5.17 -14.95 -1.25
N CYS A 193 -4.90 -16.09 -0.64
CA CYS A 193 -4.46 -16.17 0.73
C CYS A 193 -3.15 -16.93 0.83
N ASP A 194 -2.15 -16.26 1.38
CA ASP A 194 -0.95 -16.92 1.87
C ASP A 194 -1.36 -17.91 2.96
N PHE A 195 -0.87 -19.14 2.83
CA PHE A 195 -1.10 -20.24 3.76
C PHE A 195 0.20 -20.91 4.18
N THR A 196 1.27 -20.11 4.32
CA THR A 196 2.47 -20.48 5.07
C THR A 196 2.19 -20.56 6.58
N SER A 197 3.12 -21.16 7.33
CA SER A 197 2.93 -21.43 8.77
C SER A 197 2.77 -20.17 9.62
N SER A 198 3.43 -19.06 9.26
CA SER A 198 3.25 -17.75 9.92
C SER A 198 1.83 -17.19 9.72
N MET A 199 1.16 -17.61 8.64
CA MET A 199 -0.10 -17.05 8.19
C MET A 199 -1.35 -17.78 8.67
N TYR A 200 -1.25 -19.00 9.21
CA TYR A 200 -2.42 -19.77 9.66
C TYR A 200 -3.37 -18.97 10.57
N ARG A 201 -2.84 -18.19 11.52
CA ARG A 201 -3.66 -17.38 12.44
C ARG A 201 -4.42 -16.23 11.78
N TYR A 202 -3.99 -15.79 10.60
CA TYR A 202 -4.60 -14.73 9.81
C TYR A 202 -5.58 -15.30 8.80
N SER A 203 -5.16 -16.36 8.12
CA SER A 203 -5.94 -17.05 7.09
C SER A 203 -7.17 -17.75 7.68
N THR A 204 -7.08 -18.28 8.90
CA THR A 204 -8.24 -18.84 9.63
C THR A 204 -9.30 -17.79 10.01
N GLN A 205 -8.94 -16.51 10.10
CA GLN A 205 -9.91 -15.44 10.37
C GLN A 205 -10.88 -15.22 9.21
N LEU A 206 -10.51 -15.63 7.99
CA LEU A 206 -11.39 -15.61 6.83
C LEU A 206 -12.65 -16.45 7.09
N MET A 207 -12.51 -17.60 7.76
CA MET A 207 -13.65 -18.45 8.11
C MET A 207 -14.53 -17.82 9.19
N ALA A 208 -13.92 -17.19 10.20
CA ALA A 208 -14.67 -16.41 11.19
C ALA A 208 -15.45 -15.25 10.55
N TRP A 209 -14.90 -14.64 9.49
CA TRP A 209 -15.58 -13.62 8.72
C TRP A 209 -16.75 -14.20 7.91
N PHE A 210 -16.56 -15.32 7.19
CA PHE A 210 -17.64 -15.98 6.45
C PHE A 210 -18.79 -16.43 7.33
N GLU A 211 -18.51 -17.02 8.49
CA GLU A 211 -19.53 -17.46 9.44
C GLU A 211 -20.42 -16.31 9.92
N ARG A 212 -19.88 -15.09 10.02
CA ARG A 212 -20.64 -13.89 10.39
C ARG A 212 -21.28 -13.17 9.20
N ASN A 213 -20.89 -13.52 7.97
CA ASN A 213 -21.32 -12.86 6.74
C ASN A 213 -21.86 -13.87 5.70
N LYS A 214 -22.56 -14.91 6.15
CA LYS A 214 -23.04 -16.03 5.31
C LYS A 214 -23.89 -15.61 4.10
N THR A 215 -24.58 -14.47 4.22
CA THR A 215 -25.42 -13.92 3.15
C THR A 215 -24.62 -13.12 2.12
N SER A 216 -23.37 -12.75 2.42
CA SER A 216 -22.53 -11.99 1.51
C SER A 216 -22.19 -12.80 0.27
N LYS A 217 -22.49 -12.24 -0.90
CA LYS A 217 -22.12 -12.80 -2.22
C LYS A 217 -20.91 -12.07 -2.83
N GLN A 218 -20.19 -11.29 -2.02
CA GLN A 218 -19.07 -10.48 -2.52
C GLN A 218 -17.85 -11.34 -2.88
N VAL A 219 -17.62 -12.47 -2.19
CA VAL A 219 -16.50 -13.36 -2.51
C VAL A 219 -16.96 -14.49 -3.43
N GLN A 220 -16.32 -14.60 -4.60
CA GLN A 220 -16.59 -15.60 -5.64
C GLN A 220 -15.75 -16.87 -5.49
N GLY A 221 -14.58 -16.75 -4.86
CA GLY A 221 -13.70 -17.88 -4.63
C GLY A 221 -12.54 -17.55 -3.71
N ILE A 222 -11.82 -18.61 -3.34
CA ILE A 222 -10.66 -18.58 -2.46
C ILE A 222 -9.54 -19.38 -3.13
N VAL A 223 -8.33 -18.83 -3.13
CA VAL A 223 -7.10 -19.47 -3.59
C VAL A 223 -6.11 -19.45 -2.44
N PHE A 224 -5.68 -20.61 -1.95
CA PHE A 224 -4.56 -20.71 -1.03
C PHE A 224 -3.28 -21.04 -1.78
N PHE A 225 -2.18 -20.42 -1.38
CA PHE A 225 -0.83 -20.75 -1.84
C PHE A 225 0.09 -20.94 -0.63
N THR A 226 1.11 -21.76 -0.80
CA THR A 226 2.00 -22.25 0.29
C THR A 226 3.47 -21.97 0.02
N ASP A 227 3.75 -21.39 -1.16
CA ASP A 227 5.09 -21.23 -1.73
C ASP A 227 5.84 -22.55 -2.01
N CYS A 228 5.13 -23.69 -1.97
CA CYS A 228 5.65 -25.00 -2.32
C CYS A 228 5.05 -25.54 -3.63
N ASP A 229 5.78 -26.41 -4.32
CA ASP A 229 5.31 -27.15 -5.48
C ASP A 229 4.38 -28.33 -5.07
N SER A 230 3.91 -29.12 -6.04
CA SER A 230 3.02 -30.26 -5.78
C SER A 230 3.65 -31.37 -4.93
N LEU A 231 4.99 -31.38 -4.79
CA LEU A 231 5.72 -32.33 -3.96
C LEU A 231 6.03 -31.75 -2.56
N GLY A 232 5.57 -30.54 -2.26
CA GLY A 232 5.82 -29.88 -0.98
C GLY A 232 7.22 -29.28 -0.87
N ARG A 233 7.90 -29.07 -2.00
CA ARG A 233 9.23 -28.45 -2.04
C ARG A 233 9.08 -26.96 -2.33
N GLU A 234 9.89 -26.14 -1.69
CA GLU A 234 9.90 -24.70 -1.92
C GLU A 234 10.10 -24.36 -3.40
N THR A 235 9.30 -23.41 -3.88
CA THR A 235 9.35 -22.95 -5.27
C THR A 235 10.49 -21.96 -5.49
N GLN A 236 11.11 -22.04 -6.66
CA GLN A 236 12.08 -21.04 -7.10
C GLN A 236 11.38 -19.80 -7.70
N PRO A 237 12.03 -18.63 -7.72
CA PRO A 237 11.48 -17.44 -8.37
C PRO A 237 11.02 -17.73 -9.80
N GLY A 238 9.76 -17.42 -10.10
CA GLY A 238 9.16 -17.63 -11.42
C GLY A 238 8.59 -19.03 -11.67
N GLN A 239 8.71 -19.97 -10.74
CA GLN A 239 8.02 -21.26 -10.79
C GLN A 239 6.67 -21.18 -10.10
N SER A 240 5.64 -21.81 -10.67
CA SER A 240 4.33 -21.90 -10.04
C SER A 240 4.32 -22.93 -8.91
N GLY A 241 3.70 -22.55 -7.79
CA GLY A 241 3.44 -23.44 -6.67
C GLY A 241 2.15 -24.25 -6.84
N GLN A 242 1.94 -25.18 -5.91
CA GLN A 242 0.65 -25.82 -5.72
C GLN A 242 -0.35 -24.82 -5.16
N LEU A 243 -1.48 -24.67 -5.85
CA LEU A 243 -2.58 -23.82 -5.42
C LEU A 243 -3.76 -24.69 -4.99
N PHE A 244 -4.49 -24.23 -3.98
CA PHE A 244 -5.69 -24.90 -3.48
C PHE A 244 -6.88 -23.96 -3.64
N VAL A 245 -7.82 -24.33 -4.51
CA VAL A 245 -8.86 -23.42 -5.01
C VAL A 245 -10.25 -23.94 -4.67
N THR A 246 -11.13 -23.05 -4.21
CA THR A 246 -12.56 -23.37 -4.03
C THR A 246 -13.46 -22.19 -4.34
N ARG A 247 -14.68 -22.48 -4.81
CA ARG A 247 -15.81 -21.53 -4.85
C ARG A 247 -16.66 -21.58 -3.59
N GLY A 248 -16.47 -22.62 -2.78
CA GLY A 248 -17.14 -22.82 -1.52
C GLY A 248 -16.66 -21.83 -0.46
N ARG A 249 -17.56 -21.52 0.48
CA ARG A 249 -17.33 -20.55 1.57
C ARG A 249 -17.67 -21.12 2.93
N THR A 250 -18.10 -22.39 2.97
CA THR A 250 -18.47 -23.08 4.20
C THR A 250 -17.23 -23.76 4.79
N VAL A 251 -17.29 -24.08 6.08
CA VAL A 251 -16.24 -24.85 6.75
C VAL A 251 -15.98 -26.17 6.03
N GLN A 252 -17.04 -26.83 5.54
CA GLN A 252 -16.96 -28.10 4.82
C GLN A 252 -16.16 -27.99 3.52
N ASP A 253 -16.29 -26.87 2.81
CA ASP A 253 -15.57 -26.65 1.56
C ASP A 253 -14.12 -26.22 1.78
N VAL A 254 -13.88 -25.38 2.79
CA VAL A 254 -12.62 -24.65 2.94
C VAL A 254 -11.64 -25.38 3.85
N LEU A 255 -12.10 -25.99 4.95
CA LEU A 255 -11.22 -26.64 5.92
C LEU A 255 -10.35 -27.75 5.29
N PRO A 256 -10.87 -28.66 4.44
CA PRO A 256 -10.02 -29.68 3.81
C PRO A 256 -8.87 -29.09 2.99
N LEU A 257 -9.11 -27.96 2.29
CA LEU A 257 -8.08 -27.27 1.51
C LEU A 257 -7.06 -26.57 2.39
N MET A 258 -7.49 -25.99 3.52
CA MET A 258 -6.55 -25.42 4.51
C MET A 258 -5.64 -26.50 5.08
N LEU A 259 -6.17 -27.69 5.41
CA LEU A 259 -5.34 -28.79 5.91
C LEU A 259 -4.40 -29.33 4.83
N ALA A 260 -4.87 -29.46 3.58
CA ALA A 260 -4.01 -29.84 2.46
C ALA A 260 -2.88 -28.83 2.22
N SER A 261 -3.19 -27.53 2.31
CA SER A 261 -2.21 -26.44 2.21
C SER A 261 -1.19 -26.50 3.36
N ALA A 262 -1.63 -26.74 4.60
CA ALA A 262 -0.75 -26.87 5.75
C ALA A 262 0.24 -28.04 5.62
N ARG A 263 -0.22 -29.18 5.08
CA ARG A 263 0.65 -30.33 4.78
C ARG A 263 1.66 -30.01 3.69
N ASN A 264 1.24 -29.30 2.64
CA ASN A 264 2.12 -28.92 1.55
C ASN A 264 3.20 -27.89 1.97
N THR A 265 2.92 -27.11 3.02
CA THR A 265 3.84 -26.10 3.57
C THR A 265 4.98 -26.68 4.42
N MET A 266 4.93 -27.94 4.84
CA MET A 266 5.89 -28.49 5.81
C MET A 266 7.37 -28.41 5.38
N GLY A 267 7.63 -28.37 4.07
CA GLY A 267 8.98 -28.24 3.51
C GLY A 267 9.43 -26.81 3.22
N ASN A 268 8.61 -25.81 3.52
CA ASN A 268 8.95 -24.40 3.26
C ASN A 268 9.88 -23.86 4.35
N VAL A 269 11.02 -23.31 3.95
CA VAL A 269 12.03 -22.75 4.87
C VAL A 269 12.48 -21.35 4.47
N ALA A 270 12.09 -20.83 3.32
CA ALA A 270 12.44 -19.47 2.90
C ALA A 270 11.41 -18.43 3.33
N ASP A 271 11.93 -17.23 3.55
CA ASP A 271 11.14 -16.03 3.88
C ASP A 271 10.53 -15.35 2.64
N ALA A 272 10.97 -15.71 1.42
CA ALA A 272 10.53 -15.05 0.19
C ALA A 272 9.49 -15.89 -0.54
N GLU A 273 8.34 -15.30 -0.84
CA GLU A 273 7.16 -16.01 -1.33
C GLU A 273 6.77 -15.60 -2.76
N ASN A 274 6.12 -16.53 -3.46
CA ASN A 274 5.40 -16.26 -4.70
C ASN A 274 4.01 -15.72 -4.40
N ASN A 275 3.81 -14.41 -4.53
CA ASN A 275 2.52 -13.75 -4.29
C ASN A 275 1.82 -13.35 -5.58
N ILE A 276 2.53 -13.15 -6.69
CA ILE A 276 1.97 -12.72 -7.97
C ILE A 276 1.38 -13.89 -8.76
N ASP A 277 2.04 -15.05 -8.81
CA ASP A 277 1.54 -16.23 -9.52
C ASP A 277 0.14 -16.66 -9.05
N PRO A 278 -0.14 -16.77 -7.74
CA PRO A 278 -1.49 -17.08 -7.25
C PRO A 278 -2.53 -16.03 -7.68
N LEU A 279 -2.15 -14.75 -7.73
CA LEU A 279 -3.02 -13.67 -8.20
C LEU A 279 -3.31 -13.78 -9.71
N VAL A 280 -2.29 -14.08 -10.52
CA VAL A 280 -2.45 -14.30 -11.97
C VAL A 280 -3.32 -15.52 -12.21
N HIS A 281 -3.13 -16.60 -11.44
CA HIS A 281 -3.99 -17.78 -11.49
C HIS A 281 -5.44 -17.42 -11.13
N ALA A 282 -5.67 -16.69 -10.04
CA ALA A 282 -7.00 -16.26 -9.62
C ALA A 282 -7.70 -15.43 -10.70
N GLN A 283 -7.01 -14.47 -11.31
CA GLN A 283 -7.54 -13.67 -12.42
C GLN A 283 -7.98 -14.52 -13.63
N ARG A 284 -7.24 -15.60 -13.94
CA ARG A 284 -7.57 -16.51 -15.05
C ARG A 284 -8.70 -17.47 -14.71
N GLN A 285 -8.71 -17.99 -13.47
CA GLN A 285 -9.69 -18.98 -13.00
C GLN A 285 -11.06 -18.36 -12.70
N PHE A 286 -11.08 -17.07 -12.37
CA PHE A 286 -12.26 -16.29 -12.05
C PHE A 286 -12.32 -15.03 -12.93
N PRO A 287 -12.54 -15.18 -14.24
CA PRO A 287 -12.57 -14.05 -15.18
C PRO A 287 -13.71 -13.05 -14.88
N GLU A 288 -14.72 -13.46 -14.11
CA GLU A 288 -15.82 -12.62 -13.62
C GLU A 288 -15.45 -11.74 -12.41
N ALA A 289 -14.26 -11.91 -11.84
CA ALA A 289 -13.86 -11.19 -10.65
C ALA A 289 -13.47 -9.74 -10.95
N ASP A 290 -14.15 -8.80 -10.29
CA ASP A 290 -13.86 -7.37 -10.40
C ASP A 290 -12.64 -6.98 -9.54
N HIS A 291 -12.34 -7.77 -8.50
CA HIS A 291 -11.34 -7.46 -7.49
C HIS A 291 -10.58 -8.72 -7.05
N LEU A 292 -9.29 -8.57 -6.75
CA LEU A 292 -8.51 -9.58 -6.05
C LEU A 292 -8.16 -9.06 -4.65
N ILE A 293 -8.24 -9.92 -3.64
CA ILE A 293 -7.84 -9.60 -2.27
C ILE A 293 -6.67 -10.49 -1.89
N LEU A 294 -5.48 -9.93 -1.76
CA LEU A 294 -4.31 -10.65 -1.29
C LEU A 294 -4.21 -10.55 0.24
N ILE A 295 -4.20 -11.67 0.95
CA ILE A 295 -3.84 -11.73 2.37
C ILE A 295 -2.41 -12.27 2.44
N ALA A 296 -1.47 -11.47 2.96
CA ALA A 296 -0.04 -11.81 2.91
C ALA A 296 0.72 -11.37 4.17
N ASP A 297 1.84 -12.04 4.42
CA ASP A 297 2.76 -11.70 5.49
C ASP A 297 3.55 -10.41 5.16
N ASN A 298 3.53 -9.46 6.08
CA ASN A 298 4.26 -8.19 5.97
C ASN A 298 5.78 -8.33 6.24
N SER A 299 6.21 -9.50 6.69
CA SER A 299 7.59 -9.83 6.96
C SER A 299 8.29 -10.47 5.75
N SER A 300 7.54 -11.11 4.84
CA SER A 300 8.02 -11.81 3.65
C SER A 300 8.23 -10.88 2.45
N THR A 301 9.27 -11.12 1.66
CA THR A 301 9.49 -10.43 0.37
C THR A 301 8.82 -11.16 -0.79
N VAL A 302 8.38 -10.42 -1.81
CA VAL A 302 7.73 -11.00 -3.00
C VAL A 302 8.79 -11.37 -4.04
N LYS A 303 8.96 -12.66 -4.35
CA LYS A 303 10.04 -13.13 -5.27
C LYS A 303 9.66 -13.17 -6.75
N ASP A 304 8.37 -13.06 -7.07
CA ASP A 304 7.84 -13.15 -8.44
C ASP A 304 7.33 -11.82 -9.02
N MET A 305 7.87 -10.69 -8.54
CA MET A 305 7.53 -9.34 -9.00
C MET A 305 7.73 -9.11 -10.51
N ALA A 306 8.56 -9.92 -11.18
CA ALA A 306 8.72 -9.88 -12.63
C ALA A 306 7.41 -10.13 -13.39
N ARG A 307 6.44 -10.79 -12.75
CA ARG A 307 5.12 -11.14 -13.32
C ARG A 307 4.04 -10.11 -13.04
N LEU A 308 4.33 -9.08 -12.25
CA LEU A 308 3.38 -8.01 -11.92
C LEU A 308 2.71 -7.36 -13.17
N PRO A 309 3.40 -7.19 -14.34
CA PRO A 309 2.75 -6.71 -15.57
C PRO A 309 1.61 -7.58 -16.12
N GLU A 310 1.48 -8.84 -15.70
CA GLU A 310 0.38 -9.74 -16.09
C GLU A 310 -0.94 -9.42 -15.37
N LEU A 311 -0.88 -8.75 -14.22
CA LEU A 311 -2.07 -8.41 -13.43
C LEU A 311 -2.81 -7.21 -14.02
N ARG A 312 -4.12 -7.37 -14.18
CA ARG A 312 -5.05 -6.38 -14.74
C ARG A 312 -6.17 -6.04 -13.75
N THR A 313 -6.58 -7.01 -12.94
CA THR A 313 -7.60 -6.83 -11.90
C THR A 313 -7.00 -6.08 -10.70
N PRO A 314 -7.71 -5.09 -10.11
CA PRO A 314 -7.27 -4.40 -8.89
C PRO A 314 -6.97 -5.36 -7.75
N VAL A 315 -5.78 -5.22 -7.13
CA VAL A 315 -5.35 -6.06 -6.01
C VAL A 315 -5.38 -5.26 -4.70
N HIS A 316 -6.25 -5.69 -3.79
CA HIS A 316 -6.40 -5.15 -2.45
C HIS A 316 -5.64 -6.02 -1.45
N ILE A 317 -4.59 -5.47 -0.85
CA ILE A 317 -3.64 -6.23 -0.05
C ILE A 317 -3.93 -6.00 1.43
N ILE A 318 -4.16 -7.08 2.16
CA ILE A 318 -4.28 -7.15 3.60
C ILE A 318 -2.93 -7.64 4.12
N LEU A 319 -2.17 -6.73 4.74
CA LEU A 319 -0.85 -7.03 5.29
C LEU A 319 -0.96 -7.43 6.75
N CYS A 320 -0.52 -8.65 7.01
CA CYS A 320 -0.60 -9.31 8.30
C CYS A 320 0.77 -9.32 8.98
N GLY A 321 0.77 -9.20 10.30
CA GLY A 321 2.00 -9.27 11.09
C GLY A 321 2.87 -8.01 11.03
N PRO A 322 3.90 -7.97 11.89
CA PRO A 322 4.89 -6.90 11.87
C PRO A 322 5.83 -7.07 10.67
N THR A 323 6.41 -5.98 10.20
CA THR A 323 7.53 -6.05 9.25
C THR A 323 8.85 -6.29 9.99
N GLN A 324 9.80 -7.00 9.35
CA GLN A 324 11.15 -7.19 9.90
C GLN A 324 11.91 -5.85 9.96
N ASP A 325 11.81 -5.05 8.90
CA ASP A 325 12.43 -3.72 8.83
C ASP A 325 11.52 -2.67 9.46
N THR A 326 11.68 -2.45 10.77
CA THR A 326 10.86 -1.47 11.48
C THR A 326 11.11 -0.01 11.07
N ALA A 327 12.13 0.27 10.23
CA ALA A 327 12.33 1.59 9.63
C ALA A 327 11.32 1.86 8.49
N ARG A 328 10.67 0.82 7.96
CA ARG A 328 9.60 0.90 6.99
C ARG A 328 8.28 0.44 7.62
N ALA A 329 7.19 0.90 7.04
CA ALA A 329 5.87 0.48 7.48
C ALA A 329 5.58 -0.97 7.05
N PHE A 330 5.89 -1.26 5.79
CA PHE A 330 5.62 -2.54 5.16
C PHE A 330 6.66 -2.83 4.09
N GLN A 331 6.69 -4.08 3.65
CA GLN A 331 7.50 -4.51 2.52
C GLN A 331 7.10 -3.71 1.24
N PRO A 332 8.06 -3.12 0.51
CA PRO A 332 7.79 -2.15 -0.57
C PRO A 332 7.07 -2.71 -1.81
N ASP A 333 7.22 -4.00 -2.11
CA ASP A 333 6.64 -4.67 -3.27
C ASP A 333 5.11 -4.72 -3.17
N TYR A 334 4.54 -4.94 -1.98
CA TYR A 334 3.09 -4.86 -1.79
C TYR A 334 2.53 -3.47 -2.16
N HIS A 335 3.25 -2.41 -1.83
CA HIS A 335 2.86 -1.07 -2.27
C HIS A 335 2.97 -0.89 -3.78
N ALA A 336 3.97 -1.49 -4.43
CA ALA A 336 4.08 -1.50 -5.88
C ALA A 336 2.93 -2.27 -6.55
N ILE A 337 2.56 -3.44 -6.01
CA ILE A 337 1.44 -4.27 -6.49
C ILE A 337 0.13 -3.49 -6.44
N ALA A 338 -0.23 -2.95 -5.26
CA ALA A 338 -1.46 -2.19 -5.09
C ALA A 338 -1.50 -0.95 -5.99
N ARG A 339 -0.37 -0.25 -6.13
CA ARG A 339 -0.27 0.94 -6.98
C ARG A 339 -0.43 0.60 -8.47
N GLN A 340 0.25 -0.42 -8.96
CA GLN A 340 0.23 -0.78 -10.39
C GLN A 340 -1.13 -1.31 -10.83
N THR A 341 -1.79 -2.09 -9.96
CA THR A 341 -3.09 -2.69 -10.26
C THR A 341 -4.26 -1.73 -10.00
N GLY A 342 -4.02 -0.56 -9.42
CA GLY A 342 -5.07 0.37 -9.02
C GLY A 342 -5.88 -0.12 -7.81
N GLY A 343 -5.35 -1.09 -7.07
CA GLY A 343 -5.94 -1.58 -5.83
C GLY A 343 -5.52 -0.75 -4.61
N SER A 344 -5.49 -1.40 -3.45
CA SER A 344 -5.28 -0.73 -2.16
C SER A 344 -4.48 -1.57 -1.17
N LEU A 345 -3.99 -0.95 -0.10
CA LEU A 345 -3.18 -1.60 0.92
C LEU A 345 -3.76 -1.35 2.31
N HIS A 346 -3.85 -2.40 3.13
CA HIS A 346 -4.59 -2.39 4.38
C HIS A 346 -3.78 -3.05 5.49
N THR A 347 -3.76 -2.41 6.65
CA THR A 347 -3.21 -2.96 7.90
C THR A 347 -4.31 -3.08 8.94
N LEU A 348 -4.02 -3.61 10.13
CA LEU A 348 -5.00 -3.63 11.22
C LEU A 348 -5.56 -2.23 11.53
N GLU A 349 -4.71 -1.21 11.44
CA GLU A 349 -5.02 0.15 11.84
C GLU A 349 -5.57 1.05 10.73
N ASP A 350 -5.06 0.92 9.51
CA ASP A 350 -5.25 1.91 8.45
C ASP A 350 -5.52 1.29 7.07
N ASP A 351 -6.17 2.09 6.21
CA ASP A 351 -6.50 1.75 4.83
C ASP A 351 -5.88 2.80 3.89
N LEU A 352 -5.14 2.34 2.88
CA LEU A 352 -4.59 3.14 1.79
C LEU A 352 -5.34 2.82 0.49
N THR A 353 -6.49 3.45 0.28
CA THR A 353 -7.39 3.14 -0.84
C THR A 353 -6.95 3.70 -2.19
N ASN A 354 -6.20 4.80 -2.22
CA ASN A 354 -5.78 5.49 -3.45
C ASN A 354 -4.25 5.56 -3.54
N VAL A 355 -3.59 4.39 -3.59
CA VAL A 355 -2.12 4.27 -3.47
C VAL A 355 -1.38 5.12 -4.52
N SER A 356 -1.91 5.20 -5.75
CA SER A 356 -1.32 5.99 -6.85
C SER A 356 -1.41 7.51 -6.65
N GLN A 357 -2.28 7.99 -5.77
CA GLN A 357 -2.53 9.43 -5.54
C GLN A 357 -2.05 9.90 -4.16
N LEU A 358 -1.28 9.08 -3.45
CA LEU A 358 -0.80 9.44 -2.12
C LEU A 358 0.10 10.67 -2.17
N ARG A 359 -0.21 11.65 -1.31
CA ARG A 359 0.56 12.89 -1.22
C ARG A 359 1.72 12.73 -0.23
N PRO A 360 2.89 13.35 -0.47
CA PRO A 360 3.94 13.42 0.53
C PRO A 360 3.41 13.94 1.88
N ASN A 361 3.92 13.38 2.98
CA ASN A 361 3.40 13.57 4.35
C ASN A 361 2.02 12.93 4.62
N THR A 362 1.65 11.91 3.85
CA THR A 362 0.60 10.97 4.29
C THR A 362 1.15 10.12 5.44
N TRP A 363 0.29 9.83 6.41
CA TRP A 363 0.65 9.13 7.65
C TRP A 363 -0.15 7.84 7.77
N ILE A 364 0.52 6.77 8.17
CA ILE A 364 -0.11 5.52 8.56
C ILE A 364 0.40 5.08 9.92
N ARG A 365 -0.41 4.30 10.62
CA ARG A 365 -0.07 3.62 11.84
C ARG A 365 0.02 2.13 11.57
N ILE A 366 1.04 1.51 12.14
CA ILE A 366 1.17 0.05 12.18
C ILE A 366 1.55 -0.28 13.62
N ASP A 367 0.69 -1.06 14.28
CA ASP A 367 0.75 -1.29 15.72
C ASP A 367 0.87 0.05 16.49
N ARG A 368 1.97 0.28 17.22
CA ARG A 368 2.20 1.48 18.04
C ARG A 368 3.05 2.55 17.36
N ARG A 369 3.50 2.33 16.12
CA ARG A 369 4.41 3.22 15.40
C ARG A 369 3.70 3.97 14.29
N TYR A 370 4.16 5.19 14.02
CA TYR A 370 3.69 6.00 12.91
C TYR A 370 4.74 6.09 11.83
N TYR A 371 4.29 6.03 10.59
CA TYR A 371 5.12 6.09 9.40
C TYR A 371 4.65 7.23 8.50
N ARG A 372 5.62 7.92 7.90
CA ARG A 372 5.37 9.05 6.98
C ARG A 372 5.82 8.71 5.58
N LEU A 373 4.96 9.02 4.60
CA LEU A 373 5.31 8.97 3.19
C LEU A 373 6.35 10.04 2.86
N ASN A 374 7.55 9.61 2.49
CA ASN A 374 8.61 10.48 2.02
C ASN A 374 8.44 10.87 0.54
N ARG A 375 9.29 11.78 0.04
CA ARG A 375 9.26 12.22 -1.38
C ARG A 375 9.61 11.10 -2.38
N ARG A 376 10.22 10.00 -1.91
CA ARG A 376 10.56 8.82 -2.72
C ARG A 376 9.43 7.79 -2.75
N GLY A 377 8.24 8.12 -2.23
CA GLY A 377 7.08 7.23 -2.24
C GLY A 377 7.17 6.06 -1.25
N ARG A 378 7.99 6.18 -0.20
CA ARG A 378 8.16 5.13 0.83
C ARG A 378 7.69 5.63 2.19
N PHE A 379 6.99 4.77 2.92
CA PHE A 379 6.58 5.03 4.31
C PHE A 379 7.73 4.71 5.26
N MET A 380 8.35 5.75 5.81
CA MET A 380 9.48 5.64 6.73
C MET A 380 9.02 5.88 8.17
N ALA A 381 9.65 5.20 9.12
CA ALA A 381 9.39 5.39 10.54
C ALA A 381 9.51 6.86 10.94
N SER A 382 8.71 7.26 11.90
CA SER A 382 8.71 8.61 12.44
C SER A 382 8.71 8.58 13.95
N ASP A 383 9.30 9.59 14.56
CA ASP A 383 9.39 9.72 16.01
C ASP A 383 8.06 10.17 16.68
N PHE A 384 7.00 10.41 15.90
CA PHE A 384 5.73 10.84 16.45
C PHE A 384 5.01 9.69 17.16
N ARG A 385 4.46 10.00 18.34
CA ARG A 385 3.65 9.06 19.14
C ARG A 385 2.16 9.09 18.81
N HIS A 386 1.73 10.02 17.95
CA HIS A 386 0.35 10.12 17.48
C HIS A 386 0.28 10.66 16.04
N ARG A 387 -0.86 10.45 15.36
CA ARG A 387 -1.11 11.01 14.03
C ARG A 387 -1.13 12.55 14.11
N PRO A 388 -0.19 13.26 13.46
CA PRO A 388 -0.17 14.71 13.54
C PRO A 388 -1.41 15.29 12.86
N ARG A 389 -2.08 16.22 13.53
CA ARG A 389 -3.25 16.92 13.00
C ARG A 389 -2.78 18.17 12.26
N ARG A 390 -3.31 18.39 11.06
CA ARG A 390 -3.15 19.67 10.36
C ARG A 390 -4.14 20.68 10.95
N VAL A 391 -3.61 21.75 11.52
CA VAL A 391 -4.38 22.95 11.86
C VAL A 391 -3.75 24.10 11.10
N LEU A 392 -4.51 24.76 10.22
CA LEU A 392 -4.05 25.91 9.42
C LEU A 392 -2.76 25.65 8.60
N GLY A 393 -2.60 24.43 8.06
CA GLY A 393 -1.44 24.08 7.22
C GLY A 393 -0.15 23.76 7.98
N LEU A 394 -0.11 23.98 9.29
CA LEU A 394 0.98 23.58 10.17
C LEU A 394 0.67 22.24 10.84
N PHE A 395 1.70 21.39 10.97
CA PHE A 395 1.59 20.15 11.73
C PHE A 395 1.71 20.49 13.21
N TRP A 396 0.65 20.24 13.96
CA TRP A 396 0.68 20.41 15.41
C TRP A 396 1.11 19.09 16.05
N GLN A 397 2.07 19.20 16.98
CA GLN A 397 2.68 18.09 17.71
C GLN A 397 1.81 17.58 18.86
#